data_AF-A0A8T5NKQ2-F1
#
_entry.id   AF-A0A8T5NKQ2-F1
#
_cell.length_a   1.000
_cell.length_b   1.000
_cell.length_c   1.000
_cell.angle_alpha   90.00
_cell.angle_beta   90.00
_cell.angle_gamma   90.00
#
_symmetry.space_group_name_H-M   'P 1'
#
loop_
_entity.id
_entity.type
_entity.pdbx_description
1 polymer ?
#
loop_
_entity_poly.entity_id
_entity_poly.type
_entity_poly.pdbx_seq_one_letter_code
_entity_poly.pdbx_strand_id
1 'polypeptide(L)'
;EKETTVQIAVVTIESLEGESMEMYAVKLFENAGIGKKDKDNGLLIIVAKQERDYRFEVGYGLEGTVTDSMKVNIGDRIIVPNFRNGDYGKGIYESMLVVQELLKGNPEVISQYSMLQTTPLNVQSIVSQQNESTNWIYLVGILAIIAIGIVVLSMRRRERALRPTPNHVSAVPVLKLDIRAANTIYDLQVLRGYSVLSNNDIKFGVRLTNNTNFVITDADVILDYTKNLFSMKDSEIQHLGNIIPNGKRTATYLLKPLGCIHNEQINALITYKDHTGKKQTLNMRPKEVHCVCPFLKEKPVSEGEYSRLAAGSEFVQEGISFKGISIDDLAKFMGETCRHMLHKVREYDIEGKKVIYLSGESVGEKAYYLLTAVIQEYKGLTQVLLRAYSDKKYGLNGFMNEIADSLRHLVGSVQNAKEIGIIENTQVINIIDSVVQRTSFGVDEGGKSQVNIRDSVVQRRKIGKE
;
A
#
# COMPACT_ATOMS: atom_id res chain seq x y z
N GLU A 1 19.49 -9.05 -19.77
CA GLU A 1 19.17 -10.05 -20.82
C GLU A 1 20.11 -11.26 -20.89
N LYS A 2 21.36 -11.19 -21.38
CA LYS A 2 22.19 -12.41 -21.58
C LYS A 2 22.31 -13.30 -20.33
N GLU A 3 22.59 -12.70 -19.17
CA GLU A 3 22.78 -13.39 -17.88
C GLU A 3 21.45 -13.84 -17.25
N THR A 4 20.49 -12.92 -17.14
CA THR A 4 19.25 -13.09 -16.38
C THR A 4 18.07 -13.61 -17.21
N THR A 5 18.25 -13.73 -18.53
CA THR A 5 17.20 -13.93 -19.57
C THR A 5 16.13 -12.83 -19.70
N VAL A 6 16.16 -11.82 -18.81
CA VAL A 6 15.20 -10.69 -18.70
C VAL A 6 15.40 -9.67 -19.80
N GLN A 7 14.32 -9.26 -20.45
CA GLN A 7 14.32 -8.21 -21.46
C GLN A 7 14.03 -6.87 -20.81
N ILE A 8 14.87 -5.87 -21.09
CA ILE A 8 14.75 -4.52 -20.53
C ILE A 8 14.63 -3.55 -21.70
N ALA A 9 13.61 -2.70 -21.68
CA ALA A 9 13.41 -1.58 -22.59
C ALA A 9 13.42 -0.27 -21.79
N VAL A 10 13.89 0.80 -22.43
CA VAL A 10 13.75 2.17 -21.94
C VAL A 10 13.16 2.99 -23.08
N VAL A 11 12.11 3.75 -22.79
CA VAL A 11 11.45 4.62 -23.76
C VAL A 11 11.31 6.02 -23.16
N THR A 12 11.82 7.01 -23.88
CA THR A 12 11.71 8.42 -23.54
C THR A 12 10.81 9.10 -24.56
N ILE A 13 9.73 9.72 -24.10
CA ILE A 13 8.78 10.46 -24.93
C ILE A 13 8.76 11.93 -24.51
N GLU A 14 8.42 12.81 -25.44
CA GLU A 14 8.33 14.23 -25.13
C GLU A 14 7.04 14.54 -24.35
N SER A 15 5.90 13.93 -24.71
CA SER A 15 4.60 14.07 -24.02
C SER A 15 3.77 12.78 -24.08
N LEU A 16 2.80 12.65 -23.17
CA LEU A 16 1.71 11.65 -23.17
C LEU A 16 0.49 12.09 -23.98
N GLU A 17 0.48 13.31 -24.53
CA GLU A 17 -0.60 13.87 -25.37
C GLU A 17 -2.00 13.86 -24.73
N GLY A 18 -2.06 13.85 -23.39
CA GLY A 18 -3.30 13.82 -22.60
C GLY A 18 -3.76 12.43 -22.16
N GLU A 19 -3.04 11.36 -22.53
CA GLU A 19 -3.21 10.03 -21.94
C GLU A 19 -2.58 9.95 -20.54
N SER A 20 -3.02 8.99 -19.69
CA SER A 20 -2.36 8.74 -18.41
C SER A 20 -1.11 7.88 -18.59
N MET A 21 -0.09 8.11 -17.77
CA MET A 21 1.17 7.36 -17.82
C MET A 21 0.97 5.85 -17.70
N GLU A 22 0.00 5.40 -16.91
CA GLU A 22 -0.31 3.99 -16.71
C GLU A 22 -0.92 3.36 -17.97
N MET A 23 -1.91 4.01 -18.59
CA MET A 23 -2.53 3.50 -19.82
C MET A 23 -1.53 3.48 -20.98
N TYR A 24 -0.73 4.54 -21.12
CA TYR A 24 0.35 4.60 -22.10
C TYR A 24 1.38 3.49 -21.86
N ALA A 25 1.77 3.25 -20.60
CA ALA A 25 2.76 2.24 -20.25
C ALA A 25 2.31 0.82 -20.55
N VAL A 26 1.10 0.44 -20.14
CA VAL A 26 0.54 -0.89 -20.39
C VAL A 26 0.40 -1.13 -21.90
N LYS A 27 -0.20 -0.18 -22.63
CA LYS A 27 -0.32 -0.26 -24.10
C LYS A 27 1.04 -0.42 -24.78
N LEU A 28 2.05 0.33 -24.35
CA LEU A 28 3.39 0.24 -24.94
C LEU A 28 4.06 -1.09 -24.60
N PHE A 29 3.91 -1.58 -23.36
CA PHE A 29 4.46 -2.85 -22.90
C PHE A 29 3.92 -4.05 -23.70
N GLU A 30 2.59 -4.09 -23.88
CA GLU A 30 1.89 -5.12 -24.65
C GLU A 30 2.22 -5.03 -26.14
N ASN A 31 2.07 -3.84 -26.75
CA ASN A 31 2.30 -3.66 -28.19
C ASN A 31 3.75 -3.90 -28.63
N ALA A 32 4.72 -3.55 -27.78
CA ALA A 32 6.13 -3.82 -28.04
C ALA A 32 6.53 -5.27 -27.73
N GLY A 33 5.67 -6.05 -27.08
CA GLY A 33 5.95 -7.45 -26.71
C GLY A 33 7.17 -7.59 -25.81
N ILE A 34 7.30 -6.74 -24.79
CA ILE A 34 8.49 -6.68 -23.95
C ILE A 34 8.50 -7.86 -22.97
N GLY A 35 9.45 -8.78 -23.14
CA GLY A 35 9.55 -10.02 -22.36
C GLY A 35 9.28 -11.25 -23.20
N LYS A 36 9.70 -12.42 -22.70
CA LYS A 36 9.44 -13.70 -23.37
C LYS A 36 8.05 -14.20 -22.99
N LYS A 37 7.25 -14.52 -24.01
CA LYS A 37 5.83 -14.94 -23.93
C LYS A 37 5.50 -16.04 -22.91
N ASP A 38 6.47 -16.88 -22.56
CA ASP A 38 6.30 -18.00 -21.62
C ASP A 38 6.99 -17.75 -20.26
N LYS A 39 7.48 -16.53 -20.01
CA LYS A 39 8.22 -16.15 -18.79
C LYS A 39 7.81 -14.81 -18.19
N ASP A 40 7.08 -13.98 -18.93
CA ASP A 40 6.66 -12.63 -18.57
C ASP A 40 7.78 -11.80 -17.94
N ASN A 41 8.98 -11.96 -18.50
CA ASN A 41 10.24 -11.47 -17.93
C ASN A 41 10.70 -10.18 -18.63
N GLY A 42 9.75 -9.28 -18.86
CA GLY A 42 9.98 -7.96 -19.43
C GLY A 42 10.03 -6.87 -18.35
N LEU A 43 10.83 -5.82 -18.58
CA LEU A 43 10.83 -4.61 -17.78
C LEU A 43 10.95 -3.41 -18.72
N LEU A 44 10.12 -2.39 -18.49
CA LEU A 44 10.06 -1.17 -19.27
C LEU A 44 10.20 0.03 -18.33
N ILE A 45 11.12 0.93 -18.64
CA ILE A 45 11.21 2.24 -18.01
C ILE A 45 10.68 3.28 -19.01
N ILE A 46 9.62 4.00 -18.65
CA ILE A 46 9.08 5.11 -19.45
C ILE A 46 9.40 6.42 -18.76
N VAL A 47 9.75 7.44 -19.55
CA VAL A 47 9.92 8.81 -19.09
C VAL A 47 9.15 9.75 -20.03
N ALA A 48 8.20 10.49 -19.48
CA ALA A 48 7.42 11.50 -20.18
C ALA A 48 7.92 12.90 -19.77
N LYS A 49 8.61 13.58 -20.69
CA LYS A 49 9.47 14.72 -20.37
C LYS A 49 8.69 16.00 -20.02
N GLN A 50 7.59 16.29 -20.71
CA GLN A 50 6.75 17.47 -20.45
C GLN A 50 5.96 17.34 -19.15
N GLU A 51 5.37 16.17 -18.91
CA GLU A 51 4.62 15.84 -17.70
C GLU A 51 5.53 15.64 -16.48
N ARG A 52 6.84 15.46 -16.72
CA ARG A 52 7.88 15.17 -15.72
C ARG A 52 7.61 13.88 -14.94
N ASP A 53 6.95 12.94 -15.61
CA ASP A 53 6.51 11.69 -15.03
C ASP A 53 7.38 10.52 -15.54
N TYR A 54 7.45 9.45 -14.77
CA TYR A 54 8.17 8.24 -15.12
C TYR A 54 7.48 7.01 -14.54
N ARG A 55 7.63 5.88 -15.23
CA ARG A 55 7.02 4.61 -14.79
C ARG A 55 7.93 3.43 -15.07
N PHE A 56 7.92 2.49 -14.12
CA PHE A 56 8.51 1.17 -14.27
C PHE A 56 7.38 0.15 -14.45
N GLU A 57 7.16 -0.31 -15.67
CA GLU A 57 6.25 -1.42 -15.96
C GLU A 57 7.07 -2.73 -15.95
N VAL A 58 6.57 -3.74 -15.26
CA VAL A 58 7.25 -5.04 -15.11
C VAL A 58 6.29 -6.15 -15.48
N GLY A 59 6.77 -7.13 -16.22
CA GLY A 59 6.02 -8.34 -16.47
C GLY A 59 5.95 -9.19 -15.20
N TYR A 60 4.87 -9.97 -15.09
CA TYR A 60 4.51 -10.77 -13.92
C TYR A 60 5.66 -11.64 -13.39
N GLY A 61 6.48 -12.20 -14.29
CA GLY A 61 7.64 -13.03 -13.93
C GLY A 61 8.76 -12.30 -13.19
N LEU A 62 8.71 -10.96 -13.06
CA LEU A 62 9.71 -10.14 -12.35
C LEU A 62 9.20 -9.48 -11.08
N GLU A 63 7.89 -9.48 -10.80
CA GLU A 63 7.33 -8.73 -9.66
C GLU A 63 7.93 -9.14 -8.31
N GLY A 64 8.25 -10.43 -8.13
CA GLY A 64 8.95 -10.94 -6.95
C GLY A 64 10.45 -10.62 -6.87
N THR A 65 11.06 -10.12 -7.95
CA THR A 65 12.48 -9.76 -8.05
C THR A 65 12.70 -8.24 -8.08
N VAL A 66 11.77 -7.51 -8.69
CA VAL A 66 11.75 -6.04 -8.80
C VAL A 66 10.37 -5.57 -8.34
N THR A 67 10.18 -5.50 -7.02
CA THR A 67 8.89 -5.17 -6.38
C THR A 67 8.50 -3.71 -6.60
N ASP A 68 7.21 -3.37 -6.39
CA ASP A 68 6.75 -1.97 -6.37
C ASP A 68 7.53 -1.10 -5.38
N SER A 69 7.84 -1.61 -4.19
CA SER A 69 8.66 -0.89 -3.21
C SER A 69 10.08 -0.61 -3.71
N MET A 70 10.69 -1.53 -4.47
CA MET A 70 11.98 -1.32 -5.11
C MET A 70 11.88 -0.29 -6.24
N LYS A 71 10.85 -0.35 -7.09
CA LYS A 71 10.60 0.62 -8.18
C LYS A 71 10.44 2.04 -7.62
N VAL A 72 9.68 2.21 -6.53
CA VAL A 72 9.55 3.49 -5.81
C VAL A 72 10.89 3.94 -5.20
N ASN A 73 11.60 3.06 -4.49
CA ASN A 73 12.91 3.40 -3.90
C ASN A 73 13.97 3.78 -4.97
N ILE A 74 13.97 3.14 -6.15
CA ILE A 74 14.83 3.52 -7.29
C ILE A 74 14.40 4.90 -7.81
N GLY A 75 13.09 5.10 -7.97
CA GLY A 75 12.48 6.37 -8.33
C GLY A 75 12.95 7.53 -7.45
N ASP A 76 12.69 7.45 -6.15
CA ASP A 76 12.95 8.52 -5.18
C ASP A 76 14.45 8.79 -4.96
N ARG A 77 15.30 7.76 -5.00
CA ARG A 77 16.73 7.89 -4.71
C ARG A 77 17.58 8.21 -5.94
N ILE A 78 17.12 7.89 -7.15
CA ILE A 78 17.92 7.98 -8.37
C ILE A 78 17.23 8.80 -9.45
N ILE A 79 16.01 8.44 -9.85
CA ILE A 79 15.33 9.13 -10.95
C ILE A 79 14.99 10.57 -10.56
N VAL A 80 14.24 10.77 -9.48
CA VAL A 80 13.75 12.08 -9.06
C VAL A 80 14.89 13.09 -8.80
N PRO A 81 16.00 12.73 -8.09
CA PRO A 81 17.11 13.66 -7.88
C PRO A 81 17.85 14.03 -9.18
N ASN A 82 18.16 13.06 -10.04
CA ASN A 82 18.84 13.35 -11.31
C ASN A 82 17.93 14.15 -12.28
N PHE A 83 16.63 13.82 -12.36
CA PHE A 83 15.69 14.53 -13.24
C PHE A 83 15.46 15.98 -12.77
N ARG A 84 15.46 16.24 -11.45
CA ARG A 84 15.45 17.62 -10.89
C ARG A 84 16.66 18.45 -11.32
N ASN A 85 17.81 17.82 -11.55
CA ASN A 85 19.03 18.47 -12.05
C ASN A 85 19.08 18.58 -13.58
N GLY A 86 18.12 17.97 -14.31
CA GLY A 86 18.14 17.85 -15.77
C GLY A 86 18.97 16.67 -16.30
N ASP A 87 19.57 15.86 -15.42
CA ASP A 87 20.46 14.75 -15.76
C ASP A 87 19.68 13.46 -16.10
N TYR A 88 18.70 13.54 -17.01
CA TYR A 88 17.79 12.43 -17.33
C TYR A 88 18.52 11.13 -17.71
N GLY A 89 19.53 11.21 -18.59
CA GLY A 89 20.30 10.04 -19.02
C GLY A 89 21.07 9.37 -17.88
N LYS A 90 21.55 10.16 -16.91
CA LYS A 90 22.23 9.63 -15.72
C LYS A 90 21.24 8.95 -14.77
N GLY A 91 20.09 9.56 -14.51
CA GLY A 91 19.03 8.95 -13.69
C GLY A 91 18.59 7.59 -14.23
N ILE A 92 18.33 7.51 -15.53
CA ILE A 92 18.00 6.26 -16.24
C ILE A 92 19.13 5.23 -16.09
N TYR A 93 20.39 5.62 -16.37
CA TYR A 93 21.54 4.72 -16.32
C TYR A 93 21.79 4.15 -14.91
N GLU A 94 21.82 5.01 -13.89
CA GLU A 94 21.99 4.59 -12.49
C GLU A 94 20.84 3.69 -12.02
N SER A 95 19.61 3.93 -12.50
CA SER A 95 18.45 3.08 -12.19
C SER A 95 18.57 1.71 -12.86
N MET A 96 19.07 1.64 -14.10
CA MET A 96 19.33 0.38 -14.79
C MET A 96 20.42 -0.45 -14.09
N LEU A 97 21.45 0.17 -13.51
CA LEU A 97 22.47 -0.56 -12.72
C LEU A 97 21.85 -1.23 -11.48
N VAL A 98 20.99 -0.52 -10.74
CA VAL A 98 20.29 -1.10 -9.59
C VAL A 98 19.33 -2.21 -10.02
N VAL A 99 18.54 -1.99 -11.08
CA VAL A 99 17.67 -3.03 -11.66
C VAL A 99 18.48 -4.26 -12.07
N GLN A 100 19.66 -4.09 -12.68
CA GLN A 100 20.52 -5.22 -13.04
C GLN A 100 20.96 -6.04 -11.82
N GLU A 101 21.36 -5.40 -10.73
CA GLU A 101 21.78 -6.09 -9.51
C GLU A 101 20.62 -6.75 -8.75
N LEU A 102 19.42 -6.14 -8.74
CA LEU A 102 18.20 -6.78 -8.25
C LEU A 102 17.89 -8.06 -9.07
N LEU A 103 17.98 -7.98 -10.40
CA LEU A 103 17.75 -9.13 -11.29
C LEU A 103 18.82 -10.23 -11.20
N LYS A 104 20.00 -9.93 -10.66
CA LYS A 104 21.03 -10.94 -10.30
C LYS A 104 20.79 -11.57 -8.92
N GLY A 105 19.81 -11.08 -8.15
CA GLY A 105 19.56 -11.54 -6.79
C GLY A 105 20.57 -11.01 -5.76
N ASN A 106 21.22 -9.86 -6.02
CA ASN A 106 22.25 -9.31 -5.13
C ASN A 106 21.64 -8.96 -3.74
N PRO A 107 22.02 -9.66 -2.65
CA PRO A 107 21.35 -9.49 -1.35
C PRO A 107 21.55 -8.10 -0.73
N GLU A 108 22.67 -7.44 -1.01
CA GLU A 108 22.97 -6.10 -0.47
C GLU A 108 22.08 -5.05 -1.14
N VAL A 109 21.94 -5.11 -2.47
CA VAL A 109 21.06 -4.22 -3.23
C VAL A 109 19.59 -4.52 -2.93
N ILE A 110 19.20 -5.80 -2.82
CA ILE A 110 17.87 -6.20 -2.36
C ILE A 110 17.58 -5.61 -0.98
N SER A 111 18.49 -5.76 0.00
CA SER A 111 18.34 -5.18 1.34
C SER A 111 18.19 -3.65 1.26
N GLN A 112 19.05 -2.99 0.50
CA GLN A 112 19.06 -1.53 0.36
C GLN A 112 17.76 -0.97 -0.25
N TYR A 113 17.18 -1.65 -1.26
CA TYR A 113 16.01 -1.15 -2.01
C TYR A 113 14.67 -1.82 -1.63
N SER A 114 14.67 -2.88 -0.83
CA SER A 114 13.45 -3.46 -0.23
C SER A 114 13.01 -2.73 1.04
N MET A 115 13.96 -2.20 1.81
CA MET A 115 13.66 -1.39 2.99
C MET A 115 13.16 -0.01 2.58
N LEU A 116 12.05 0.42 3.16
CA LEU A 116 11.66 1.83 3.15
C LEU A 116 12.81 2.64 3.76
N GLN A 117 13.38 3.56 2.98
CA GLN A 117 14.14 4.64 3.59
C GLN A 117 13.12 5.54 4.30
N THR A 118 12.93 5.28 5.60
CA THR A 118 12.83 6.42 6.50
C THR A 118 14.08 7.25 6.24
N THR A 119 13.90 8.45 5.71
CA THR A 119 14.91 9.48 5.91
C THR A 119 14.76 9.91 7.37
N PRO A 120 15.65 9.49 8.29
CA PRO A 120 15.73 10.25 9.52
C PRO A 120 16.08 11.68 9.10
N LEU A 121 15.28 12.65 9.55
CA LEU A 121 15.81 14.02 9.69
C LEU A 121 17.15 13.89 10.41
N ASN A 122 18.22 14.44 9.84
CA ASN A 122 19.57 14.29 10.37
C ASN A 122 19.76 15.16 11.64
N VAL A 123 19.11 14.74 12.71
CA VAL A 123 19.25 15.24 14.09
C VAL A 123 20.63 14.85 14.66
N GLN A 124 21.38 13.98 13.97
CA GLN A 124 22.73 13.56 14.37
C GLN A 124 23.79 14.68 14.24
N SER A 125 23.43 15.79 13.58
CA SER A 125 24.19 17.06 13.62
C SER A 125 23.81 17.99 14.79
N ILE A 126 22.75 17.70 15.54
CA ILE A 126 22.22 18.54 16.63
C ILE A 126 22.58 18.00 18.02
N VAL A 127 22.87 16.69 18.16
CA VAL A 127 23.00 16.01 19.47
C VAL A 127 24.46 15.76 19.90
N SER A 128 25.45 16.09 19.07
CA SER A 128 26.88 15.81 19.34
C SER A 128 27.65 16.92 20.09
N GLN A 129 26.96 17.83 20.79
CA GLN A 129 27.59 18.76 21.76
C GLN A 129 26.70 18.99 23.00
N GLN A 130 26.86 18.15 24.03
CA GLN A 130 26.87 18.51 25.46
C GLN A 130 26.86 17.25 26.35
N ASN A 131 28.01 16.87 26.93
CA ASN A 131 28.12 16.35 28.31
C ASN A 131 29.56 15.99 28.69
N GLU A 132 30.33 16.97 29.18
CA GLU A 132 31.44 16.72 30.13
C GLU A 132 31.53 17.76 31.26
N SER A 133 30.80 18.87 31.21
CA SER A 133 30.92 19.98 32.18
C SER A 133 29.89 19.98 33.32
N THR A 134 28.96 19.02 33.39
CA THR A 134 27.76 19.11 34.24
C THR A 134 27.86 18.37 35.59
N ASN A 135 28.78 17.41 35.74
CA ASN A 135 28.84 16.54 36.93
C ASN A 135 29.35 17.23 38.22
N TRP A 136 30.23 18.22 38.11
CA TRP A 136 30.86 18.85 39.29
C TRP A 136 29.90 19.75 40.10
N ILE A 137 28.91 20.37 39.45
CA ILE A 137 27.91 21.22 40.11
C ILE A 137 27.06 20.40 41.10
N TYR A 138 26.70 19.16 40.72
CA TYR A 138 25.98 18.25 41.62
C TYR A 138 26.82 17.81 42.82
N LEU A 139 28.12 17.58 42.64
CA LEU A 139 29.05 17.27 43.74
C LEU A 139 29.19 18.44 44.72
N VAL A 140 29.32 19.68 44.23
CA VAL A 140 29.35 20.89 45.07
C VAL A 140 28.02 21.10 45.80
N GLY A 141 26.89 20.87 45.13
CA GLY A 141 25.56 20.94 45.74
C GLY A 141 25.36 19.94 46.88
N ILE A 142 25.80 18.68 46.70
CA ILE A 142 25.73 17.64 47.74
C ILE A 142 26.59 18.02 48.96
N LEU A 143 27.82 18.52 48.74
CA LEU A 143 28.70 18.98 49.83
C LEU A 143 28.10 20.16 50.62
N ALA A 144 27.45 21.11 49.94
CA ALA A 144 26.76 22.22 50.59
C ALA A 144 25.58 21.75 51.47
N ILE A 145 24.79 20.77 51.00
CA ILE A 145 23.67 20.20 51.77
C ILE A 145 24.18 19.48 53.02
N ILE A 146 25.28 18.73 52.93
CA ILE A 146 25.92 18.06 54.07
C ILE A 146 26.40 19.09 55.11
N ALA A 147 27.06 20.18 54.67
CA ALA A 147 27.50 21.25 55.55
C ALA A 147 26.34 21.94 56.29
N ILE A 148 25.24 22.25 55.58
CA ILE A 148 24.02 22.82 56.18
C ILE A 148 23.40 21.86 57.20
N GLY A 149 23.38 20.55 56.91
CA GLY A 149 22.92 19.51 57.83
C GLY A 149 23.69 19.49 59.15
N ILE A 150 25.02 19.62 59.09
CA ILE A 150 25.90 19.69 60.27
C ILE A 150 25.60 20.94 61.10
N VAL A 151 25.42 22.11 60.46
CA VAL A 151 25.07 23.36 61.15
C VAL A 151 23.72 23.23 61.87
N VAL A 152 22.68 22.71 61.22
CA VAL A 152 21.35 22.53 61.82
C VAL A 152 21.37 21.54 63.00
N LEU A 153 22.18 20.47 62.92
CA LEU A 153 22.41 19.54 64.03
C LEU A 153 23.12 20.19 65.22
N SER A 154 24.03 21.15 64.98
CA SER A 154 24.69 21.92 66.04
C SER A 154 23.73 22.87 66.76
N MET A 155 22.82 23.54 66.01
CA MET A 155 21.83 24.45 66.58
C MET A 155 20.79 23.72 67.44
N ARG A 156 20.33 22.53 67.01
CA ARG A 156 19.37 21.71 67.79
C ARG A 156 19.89 21.21 69.15
N ARG A 157 21.19 21.31 69.45
CA ARG A 157 21.72 21.04 70.80
C ARG A 157 21.60 22.22 71.77
N ARG A 158 21.25 23.42 71.30
CA ARG A 158 21.35 24.66 72.10
C ARG A 158 20.05 25.12 72.78
N GLU A 159 18.89 24.57 72.41
CA GLU A 159 17.57 25.04 72.88
C GLU A 159 16.86 24.05 73.84
N ARG A 160 17.61 23.46 74.78
CA ARG A 160 17.01 22.87 76.00
C ARG A 160 16.92 23.90 77.12
N ALA A 161 16.09 24.94 76.93
CA ALA A 161 15.68 25.82 78.01
C ALA A 161 14.30 26.43 77.74
N LEU A 162 13.41 26.33 78.74
CA LEU A 162 12.20 27.14 78.96
C LEU A 162 10.98 26.91 78.03
N ARG A 163 10.03 26.11 78.55
CA ARG A 163 8.56 26.23 78.45
C ARG A 163 8.04 26.73 79.83
N PRO A 164 6.77 27.17 80.07
CA PRO A 164 5.48 26.95 79.37
C PRO A 164 4.87 28.28 78.85
N THR A 165 3.58 28.51 78.54
CA THR A 165 2.24 27.88 78.77
C THR A 165 1.35 27.90 77.49
N PRO A 166 0.19 27.20 77.47
CA PRO A 166 -0.64 27.04 76.26
C PRO A 166 -1.94 27.88 76.26
N ASN A 167 -2.55 28.06 75.08
CA ASN A 167 -3.97 27.77 74.89
C ASN A 167 -4.45 27.72 73.42
N HIS A 168 -5.48 26.88 73.23
CA HIS A 168 -6.34 26.68 72.06
C HIS A 168 -5.79 26.16 70.72
N VAL A 169 -6.51 25.14 70.24
CA VAL A 169 -6.27 24.30 69.06
C VAL A 169 -7.18 24.75 67.92
N SER A 170 -6.65 24.84 66.68
CA SER A 170 -7.21 24.15 65.49
C SER A 170 -6.40 24.37 64.22
N ALA A 171 -6.00 23.26 63.59
CA ALA A 171 -5.64 23.04 62.19
C ALA A 171 -4.86 24.13 61.39
N VAL A 172 -3.55 23.92 61.23
CA VAL A 172 -2.72 24.49 60.16
C VAL A 172 -2.77 23.55 58.94
N PRO A 173 -2.82 24.04 57.68
CA PRO A 173 -2.92 23.19 56.50
C PRO A 173 -1.68 22.31 56.28
N VAL A 174 -1.91 21.05 55.92
CA VAL A 174 -0.82 20.13 55.52
C VAL A 174 -0.42 20.42 54.07
N LEU A 175 0.74 21.05 53.91
CA LEU A 175 1.45 21.11 52.63
C LEU A 175 1.92 19.69 52.28
N LYS A 176 1.24 18.99 51.35
CA LYS A 176 1.73 17.72 50.82
C LYS A 176 2.74 17.98 49.71
N LEU A 177 3.88 17.30 49.79
CA LEU A 177 4.99 17.43 48.85
C LEU A 177 4.58 17.04 47.44
N ASP A 178 4.99 17.88 46.49
CA ASP A 178 4.87 17.64 45.06
C ASP A 178 5.99 16.66 44.61
N ILE A 179 5.68 15.36 44.55
CA ILE A 179 6.63 14.33 44.08
C ILE A 179 6.56 14.27 42.56
N ARG A 180 7.33 15.15 41.89
CA ARG A 180 7.56 15.05 40.45
C ARG A 180 8.58 13.96 40.13
N ALA A 181 8.10 12.77 39.73
CA ALA A 181 8.57 12.02 38.55
C ALA A 181 8.12 10.54 38.57
N ALA A 182 7.05 10.19 37.86
CA ALA A 182 6.89 8.93 37.10
C ALA A 182 5.51 8.89 36.38
N ASN A 183 5.52 8.54 35.09
CA ASN A 183 4.36 8.17 34.25
C ASN A 183 3.18 9.17 34.15
N THR A 184 3.10 9.90 33.03
CA THR A 184 1.87 10.56 32.56
C THR A 184 0.80 9.51 32.20
N ILE A 185 -0.19 9.38 33.08
CA ILE A 185 -1.43 8.62 32.84
C ILE A 185 -2.38 9.55 32.05
N TYR A 186 -2.86 9.11 30.89
CA TYR A 186 -3.83 9.88 30.10
C TYR A 186 -5.25 9.59 30.62
N ASP A 187 -5.93 10.60 31.17
CA ASP A 187 -7.29 10.48 31.73
C ASP A 187 -8.40 10.29 30.66
N LEU A 188 -8.06 10.39 29.38
CA LEU A 188 -8.93 10.09 28.25
C LEU A 188 -8.60 8.70 27.70
N GLN A 189 -9.48 7.72 27.93
CA GLN A 189 -9.29 6.37 27.41
C GLN A 189 -9.68 6.31 25.93
N VAL A 190 -8.75 5.86 25.09
CA VAL A 190 -8.96 5.63 23.66
C VAL A 190 -9.06 4.13 23.38
N LEU A 191 -10.20 3.69 22.88
CA LEU A 191 -10.45 2.33 22.40
C LEU A 191 -10.67 2.35 20.88
N ARG A 192 -10.31 1.27 20.20
CA ARG A 192 -10.31 1.20 18.74
C ARG A 192 -10.63 -0.21 18.25
N GLY A 193 -11.25 -0.31 17.08
CA GLY A 193 -11.59 -1.58 16.45
C GLY A 193 -12.17 -1.37 15.06
N TYR A 194 -12.38 -2.46 14.34
CA TYR A 194 -12.99 -2.43 13.00
C TYR A 194 -13.85 -3.66 12.76
N SER A 195 -14.74 -3.55 11.77
CA SER A 195 -15.48 -4.68 11.21
C SER A 195 -15.48 -4.59 9.69
N VAL A 196 -15.23 -5.71 9.01
CA VAL A 196 -15.42 -5.82 7.56
C VAL A 196 -16.92 -5.97 7.28
N LEU A 197 -17.45 -5.16 6.37
CA LEU A 197 -18.85 -5.19 5.93
C LEU A 197 -19.05 -6.19 4.79
N SER A 198 -20.32 -6.47 4.46
CA SER A 198 -20.67 -7.43 3.39
C SER A 198 -20.17 -7.03 2.00
N ASN A 199 -19.92 -5.74 1.76
CA ASN A 199 -19.35 -5.22 0.51
C ASN A 199 -17.82 -5.10 0.53
N ASN A 200 -17.15 -5.71 1.52
CA ASN A 200 -15.71 -5.63 1.78
C ASN A 200 -15.19 -4.25 2.25
N ASP A 201 -16.04 -3.23 2.41
CA ASP A 201 -15.63 -1.99 3.09
C ASP A 201 -15.31 -2.29 4.58
N ILE A 202 -14.32 -1.59 5.13
CA ILE A 202 -13.96 -1.62 6.54
C ILE A 202 -14.64 -0.45 7.26
N LYS A 203 -15.50 -0.78 8.23
CA LYS A 203 -16.00 0.19 9.20
C LYS A 203 -15.02 0.26 10.37
N PHE A 204 -14.21 1.30 10.42
CA PHE A 204 -13.25 1.55 11.50
C PHE A 204 -13.87 2.48 12.55
N GLY A 205 -13.62 2.21 13.84
CA GLY A 205 -14.20 2.97 14.95
C GLY A 205 -13.19 3.32 16.04
N VAL A 206 -13.15 4.59 16.43
CA VAL A 206 -12.33 5.12 17.53
C VAL A 206 -13.27 5.67 18.61
N ARG A 207 -13.28 5.03 19.78
CA ARG A 207 -14.13 5.40 20.92
C ARG A 207 -13.31 6.07 22.02
N LEU A 208 -13.71 7.29 22.35
CA LEU A 208 -13.17 8.07 23.46
C LEU A 208 -14.07 7.89 24.69
N THR A 209 -13.49 7.61 25.85
CA THR A 209 -14.17 7.61 27.16
C THR A 209 -13.45 8.58 28.09
N ASN A 210 -14.16 9.60 28.56
CA ASN A 210 -13.61 10.58 29.49
C ASN A 210 -13.67 10.02 30.93
N ASN A 211 -12.52 9.71 31.51
CA ASN A 211 -12.43 9.21 32.90
C ASN A 211 -12.10 10.33 33.90
N THR A 212 -12.02 11.60 33.47
CA THR A 212 -11.86 12.75 34.37
C THR A 212 -13.18 13.10 35.07
N ASN A 213 -13.07 13.88 36.14
CA ASN A 213 -14.22 14.51 36.81
C ASN A 213 -14.71 15.79 36.11
N PHE A 214 -14.16 16.16 34.96
CA PHE A 214 -14.48 17.41 34.25
C PHE A 214 -14.98 17.16 32.82
N VAL A 215 -15.63 18.16 32.22
CA VAL A 215 -16.03 18.08 30.80
C VAL A 215 -14.80 18.30 29.92
N ILE A 216 -14.61 17.43 28.94
CA ILE A 216 -13.68 17.64 27.82
C ILE A 216 -14.47 18.27 26.67
N THR A 217 -13.91 19.29 26.03
CA THR A 217 -14.58 20.04 24.96
C THR A 217 -13.79 19.95 23.64
N ASP A 218 -14.46 20.25 22.52
CA ASP A 218 -13.88 20.27 21.18
C ASP A 218 -13.04 19.01 20.85
N ALA A 219 -13.58 17.83 21.18
CA ALA A 219 -12.90 16.56 20.93
C ALA A 219 -13.03 16.16 19.46
N ASP A 220 -11.90 16.07 18.77
CA ASP A 220 -11.77 15.68 17.37
C ASP A 220 -10.94 14.40 17.25
N VAL A 221 -11.30 13.55 16.29
CA VAL A 221 -10.48 12.40 15.87
C VAL A 221 -10.14 12.57 14.40
N ILE A 222 -8.85 12.51 14.09
CA ILE A 222 -8.31 12.55 12.73
C ILE A 222 -7.73 11.17 12.45
N LEU A 223 -8.24 10.44 11.46
CA LEU A 223 -7.72 9.12 11.13
C LEU A 223 -6.46 9.26 10.28
N ASP A 224 -5.46 8.44 10.57
CA ASP A 224 -4.20 8.37 9.81
C ASP A 224 -4.07 6.96 9.24
N TYR A 225 -4.06 6.87 7.91
CA TYR A 225 -4.16 5.62 7.14
C TYR A 225 -3.50 5.76 5.77
N THR A 226 -3.06 4.64 5.22
CA THR A 226 -2.25 4.58 4.00
C THR A 226 -3.12 4.73 2.75
N LYS A 227 -3.10 5.92 2.12
CA LYS A 227 -4.08 6.39 1.12
C LYS A 227 -4.07 5.66 -0.24
N ASN A 228 -3.05 4.85 -0.51
CA ASN A 228 -3.00 3.94 -1.68
C ASN A 228 -3.57 2.54 -1.38
N LEU A 229 -3.78 2.17 -0.10
CA LEU A 229 -4.40 0.91 0.31
C LEU A 229 -5.90 1.05 0.60
N PHE A 230 -6.36 2.25 0.95
CA PHE A 230 -7.77 2.54 1.21
C PHE A 230 -8.21 3.84 0.52
N SER A 231 -9.44 3.85 0.01
CA SER A 231 -10.19 5.09 -0.25
C SER A 231 -11.18 5.33 0.89
N MET A 232 -11.25 6.55 1.42
CA MET A 232 -12.22 6.91 2.47
C MET A 232 -13.47 7.52 1.83
N LYS A 233 -14.65 7.11 2.28
CA LYS A 233 -15.94 7.64 1.80
C LYS A 233 -16.43 8.85 2.61
N ASP A 234 -15.97 8.96 3.86
CA ASP A 234 -16.33 10.01 4.81
C ASP A 234 -15.20 11.06 4.94
N SER A 235 -15.38 12.02 5.86
CA SER A 235 -14.33 12.98 6.25
C SER A 235 -13.22 12.31 7.10
N GLU A 236 -11.97 12.66 6.80
CA GLU A 236 -10.76 12.27 7.55
C GLU A 236 -10.79 12.79 9.00
N ILE A 237 -11.48 13.91 9.23
CA ILE A 237 -11.71 14.53 10.54
C ILE A 237 -13.16 14.28 10.99
N GLN A 238 -13.33 13.76 12.20
CA GLN A 238 -14.61 13.50 12.86
C GLN A 238 -14.70 14.33 14.16
N HIS A 239 -15.62 15.31 14.17
CA HIS A 239 -15.89 16.17 15.31
C HIS A 239 -16.86 15.49 16.29
N LEU A 240 -16.39 15.18 17.51
CA LEU A 240 -17.18 14.50 18.56
C LEU A 240 -17.73 15.48 19.61
N GLY A 241 -17.23 16.72 19.62
CA GLY A 241 -17.69 17.81 20.49
C GLY A 241 -17.40 17.53 21.97
N ASN A 242 -18.39 17.80 22.83
CA ASN A 242 -18.20 17.73 24.28
C ASN A 242 -18.43 16.31 24.83
N ILE A 243 -17.50 15.88 25.69
CA ILE A 243 -17.52 14.59 26.39
C ILE A 243 -17.58 14.85 27.90
N ILE A 244 -18.75 14.65 28.50
CA ILE A 244 -18.98 14.75 29.95
C ILE A 244 -18.18 13.69 30.73
N PRO A 245 -17.97 13.86 32.06
CA PRO A 245 -17.40 12.82 32.92
C PRO A 245 -18.08 11.46 32.74
N ASN A 246 -17.30 10.39 32.62
CA ASN A 246 -17.72 9.02 32.27
C ASN A 246 -18.43 8.88 30.90
N GLY A 247 -18.55 9.98 30.16
CA GLY A 247 -19.19 10.05 28.84
C GLY A 247 -18.37 9.36 27.76
N LYS A 248 -19.07 8.91 26.71
CA LYS A 248 -18.49 8.17 25.58
C LYS A 248 -18.91 8.80 24.25
N ARG A 249 -17.96 8.88 23.33
CA ARG A 249 -18.17 9.26 21.92
C ARG A 249 -17.37 8.33 21.01
N THR A 250 -17.85 8.12 19.79
CA THR A 250 -17.19 7.24 18.82
C THR A 250 -17.13 7.91 17.46
N ALA A 251 -15.92 8.17 16.96
CA ALA A 251 -15.69 8.47 15.56
C ALA A 251 -15.78 7.18 14.75
N THR A 252 -16.44 7.23 13.60
CA THR A 252 -16.63 6.08 12.70
C THR A 252 -16.21 6.49 11.30
N TYR A 253 -15.49 5.62 10.60
CA TYR A 253 -14.99 5.86 9.26
C TYR A 253 -15.30 4.66 8.37
N LEU A 254 -15.76 4.92 7.15
CA LEU A 254 -15.94 3.91 6.12
C LEU A 254 -14.77 3.95 5.12
N LEU A 255 -13.93 2.92 5.18
CA LEU A 255 -12.75 2.74 4.33
C LEU A 255 -13.05 1.65 3.30
N LYS A 256 -12.95 1.94 2.01
CA LYS A 256 -12.97 0.93 0.94
C LYS A 256 -11.53 0.48 0.64
N PRO A 257 -11.18 -0.81 0.83
CA PRO A 257 -9.93 -1.37 0.34
C PRO A 257 -9.73 -1.13 -1.16
N LEU A 258 -8.51 -0.77 -1.55
CA LEU A 258 -8.09 -0.68 -2.96
C LEU A 258 -7.39 -1.97 -3.44
N GLY A 259 -7.07 -2.88 -2.52
CA GLY A 259 -6.46 -4.18 -2.77
C GLY A 259 -6.34 -4.99 -1.48
N CYS A 260 -5.50 -6.02 -1.47
CA CYS A 260 -5.34 -6.89 -0.30
C CYS A 260 -4.46 -6.24 0.78
N ILE A 261 -4.98 -6.16 2.00
CA ILE A 261 -4.38 -5.44 3.11
C ILE A 261 -3.88 -6.45 4.15
N HIS A 262 -2.57 -6.50 4.36
CA HIS A 262 -1.93 -7.41 5.29
C HIS A 262 -1.21 -6.62 6.39
N ASN A 263 -1.65 -6.79 7.64
CA ASN A 263 -1.01 -6.29 8.85
C ASN A 263 -0.85 -4.76 8.89
N GLU A 264 -1.75 -4.05 8.21
CA GLU A 264 -1.64 -2.60 7.99
C GLU A 264 -2.06 -1.82 9.24
N GLN A 265 -1.30 -0.77 9.57
CA GLN A 265 -1.45 -0.06 10.84
C GLN A 265 -2.23 1.25 10.68
N ILE A 266 -3.51 1.23 11.06
CA ILE A 266 -4.33 2.44 11.12
C ILE A 266 -4.10 3.16 12.45
N ASN A 267 -3.74 4.43 12.35
CA ASN A 267 -3.50 5.35 13.45
C ASN A 267 -4.63 6.38 13.56
N ALA A 268 -4.59 7.19 14.62
CA ALA A 268 -5.44 8.36 14.74
C ALA A 268 -4.80 9.41 15.67
N LEU A 269 -4.96 10.68 15.31
CA LEU A 269 -4.64 11.81 16.16
C LEU A 269 -5.93 12.29 16.85
N ILE A 270 -5.95 12.27 18.17
CA ILE A 270 -7.03 12.84 18.97
C ILE A 270 -6.60 14.23 19.43
N THR A 271 -7.41 15.26 19.19
CA THR A 271 -7.20 16.57 19.81
C THR A 271 -8.44 16.98 20.59
N TYR A 272 -8.26 17.63 21.73
CA TYR A 272 -9.36 18.08 22.58
C TYR A 272 -8.93 19.26 23.44
N LYS A 273 -9.87 19.97 24.07
CA LYS A 273 -9.57 20.94 25.14
C LYS A 273 -9.90 20.33 26.50
N ASP A 274 -8.96 20.45 27.43
CA ASP A 274 -9.19 20.08 28.83
C ASP A 274 -10.07 21.13 29.55
N HIS A 275 -10.33 20.88 30.83
CA HIS A 275 -11.17 21.74 31.68
C HIS A 275 -10.61 23.16 31.92
N THR A 276 -9.34 23.41 31.60
CA THR A 276 -8.72 24.75 31.62
C THR A 276 -8.84 25.47 30.28
N GLY A 277 -9.44 24.81 29.26
CA GLY A 277 -9.51 25.29 27.88
C GLY A 277 -8.24 25.04 27.07
N LYS A 278 -7.20 24.45 27.66
CA LYS A 278 -5.93 24.17 26.98
C LYS A 278 -6.08 23.02 26.00
N LYS A 279 -5.63 23.22 24.76
CA LYS A 279 -5.61 22.16 23.74
C LYS A 279 -4.58 21.08 24.11
N GLN A 280 -5.04 19.85 24.11
CA GLN A 280 -4.29 18.62 24.32
C GLN A 280 -4.28 17.81 23.01
N THR A 281 -3.32 16.90 22.89
CA THR A 281 -3.16 16.04 21.71
C THR A 281 -2.66 14.68 22.15
N LEU A 282 -3.28 13.62 21.64
CA LEU A 282 -3.05 12.24 22.03
C LEU A 282 -3.04 11.36 20.79
N ASN A 283 -1.96 10.59 20.60
CA ASN A 283 -1.89 9.59 19.56
C ASN A 283 -2.61 8.33 20.01
N MET A 284 -3.54 7.84 19.19
CA MET A 284 -4.04 6.48 19.30
C MET A 284 -2.88 5.50 19.07
N ARG A 285 -2.78 4.45 19.90
CA ARG A 285 -1.88 3.33 19.56
C ARG A 285 -2.32 2.72 18.22
N PRO A 286 -1.42 2.26 17.35
CA PRO A 286 -1.80 1.66 16.07
C PRO A 286 -2.82 0.53 16.23
N LYS A 287 -3.74 0.39 15.28
CA LYS A 287 -4.58 -0.80 15.14
C LYS A 287 -4.25 -1.50 13.84
N GLU A 288 -3.74 -2.72 13.97
CA GLU A 288 -3.58 -3.64 12.86
C GLU A 288 -4.94 -4.02 12.26
N VAL A 289 -5.01 -3.91 10.94
CA VAL A 289 -6.16 -4.19 10.07
C VAL A 289 -5.75 -5.16 8.98
N HIS A 290 -6.58 -6.16 8.74
CA HIS A 290 -6.39 -7.17 7.70
C HIS A 290 -7.64 -7.24 6.83
N CYS A 291 -7.45 -7.26 5.52
CA CYS A 291 -8.44 -7.56 4.50
C CYS A 291 -7.78 -8.45 3.45
N VAL A 292 -8.05 -9.75 3.55
CA VAL A 292 -7.48 -10.75 2.64
C VAL A 292 -8.41 -10.88 1.44
N CYS A 293 -8.05 -10.30 0.28
CA CYS A 293 -8.39 -11.00 -0.96
C CYS A 293 -7.49 -12.24 -1.03
N PRO A 294 -8.05 -13.40 -1.38
CA PRO A 294 -7.25 -14.61 -1.46
C PRO A 294 -6.25 -14.44 -2.61
N PHE A 295 -4.95 -14.43 -2.30
CA PHE A 295 -3.95 -14.73 -3.32
C PHE A 295 -4.19 -16.16 -3.80
N LEU A 296 -4.85 -16.29 -4.95
CA LEU A 296 -5.25 -17.58 -5.48
C LEU A 296 -4.18 -18.16 -6.39
N LYS A 297 -3.98 -19.46 -6.25
CA LYS A 297 -3.32 -20.31 -7.25
C LYS A 297 -4.35 -21.29 -7.79
N GLU A 298 -4.16 -21.69 -9.04
CA GLU A 298 -4.92 -22.78 -9.64
C GLU A 298 -4.81 -24.06 -8.79
N LYS A 299 -5.96 -24.65 -8.45
CA LYS A 299 -6.04 -25.95 -7.80
C LYS A 299 -7.01 -26.84 -8.58
N PRO A 300 -6.52 -27.81 -9.35
CA PRO A 300 -7.37 -28.81 -9.98
C PRO A 300 -8.15 -29.61 -8.94
N VAL A 301 -9.45 -29.75 -9.15
CA VAL A 301 -10.35 -30.64 -8.38
C VAL A 301 -11.24 -31.42 -9.35
N SER A 302 -11.70 -32.59 -8.94
CA SER A 302 -12.70 -33.34 -9.73
C SER A 302 -14.10 -32.69 -9.60
N GLU A 303 -14.99 -32.90 -10.57
CA GLU A 303 -16.37 -32.38 -10.49
C GLU A 303 -17.16 -32.92 -9.28
N GLY A 304 -16.92 -34.18 -8.90
CA GLY A 304 -17.49 -34.79 -7.71
C GLY A 304 -16.91 -34.21 -6.41
N GLU A 305 -15.70 -33.67 -6.44
CA GLU A 305 -15.11 -32.92 -5.33
C GLU A 305 -15.63 -31.48 -5.29
N TYR A 306 -15.66 -30.79 -6.42
CA TYR A 306 -16.28 -29.46 -6.58
C TYR A 306 -17.70 -29.45 -6.00
N SER A 307 -18.53 -30.41 -6.41
CA SER A 307 -19.93 -30.51 -5.98
C SER A 307 -20.06 -30.75 -4.47
N ARG A 308 -19.19 -31.58 -3.87
CA ARG A 308 -19.18 -31.83 -2.43
C ARG A 308 -18.74 -30.60 -1.64
N LEU A 309 -17.68 -29.92 -2.08
CA LEU A 309 -17.17 -28.71 -1.45
C LEU A 309 -18.21 -27.58 -1.51
N ALA A 310 -18.78 -27.33 -2.70
CA ALA A 310 -19.81 -26.31 -2.90
C ALA A 310 -21.07 -26.57 -2.07
N ALA A 311 -21.51 -27.84 -1.93
CA ALA A 311 -22.69 -28.19 -1.14
C ALA A 311 -22.51 -27.98 0.38
N GLY A 312 -21.27 -28.02 0.89
CA GLY A 312 -20.94 -27.79 2.30
C GLY A 312 -20.52 -26.35 2.64
N SER A 313 -20.52 -25.43 1.67
CA SER A 313 -19.97 -24.08 1.82
C SER A 313 -21.05 -23.00 1.98
N GLU A 314 -20.69 -21.91 2.65
CA GLU A 314 -21.39 -20.64 2.39
C GLU A 314 -21.08 -20.15 0.97
N PHE A 315 -22.00 -19.40 0.37
CA PHE A 315 -21.83 -18.84 -0.97
C PHE A 315 -22.22 -17.36 -1.02
N VAL A 316 -21.63 -16.66 -1.98
CA VAL A 316 -22.04 -15.30 -2.40
C VAL A 316 -22.38 -15.34 -3.88
N GLN A 317 -23.30 -14.48 -4.32
CA GLN A 317 -23.74 -14.44 -5.71
C GLN A 317 -23.87 -13.02 -6.20
N GLU A 318 -23.36 -12.76 -7.40
CA GLU A 318 -23.44 -11.47 -8.08
C GLU A 318 -23.91 -11.67 -9.54
N GLY A 319 -24.64 -10.69 -10.07
CA GLY A 319 -25.11 -10.70 -11.46
C GLY A 319 -24.62 -9.44 -12.18
N ILE A 320 -23.96 -9.63 -13.32
CA ILE A 320 -23.41 -8.53 -14.14
C ILE A 320 -24.01 -8.66 -15.54
N SER A 321 -24.47 -7.54 -16.11
CA SER A 321 -25.10 -7.52 -17.43
C SER A 321 -24.33 -6.59 -18.37
N PHE A 322 -24.06 -7.08 -19.58
CA PHE A 322 -23.32 -6.38 -20.61
C PHE A 322 -24.17 -6.23 -21.87
N LYS A 323 -24.03 -5.11 -22.58
CA LYS A 323 -24.73 -4.84 -23.84
C LYS A 323 -23.77 -5.08 -25.01
N GLY A 324 -24.20 -5.72 -26.10
CA GLY A 324 -23.40 -5.82 -27.32
C GLY A 324 -22.16 -6.72 -27.25
N ILE A 325 -22.19 -7.75 -26.40
CA ILE A 325 -21.17 -8.81 -26.32
C ILE A 325 -21.84 -10.17 -26.48
N SER A 326 -21.20 -11.12 -27.18
CA SER A 326 -21.74 -12.48 -27.31
C SER A 326 -21.51 -13.32 -26.05
N ILE A 327 -22.25 -14.42 -25.91
CA ILE A 327 -22.06 -15.40 -24.82
C ILE A 327 -20.64 -15.99 -24.89
N ASP A 328 -20.15 -16.29 -26.09
CA ASP A 328 -18.80 -16.85 -26.30
C ASP A 328 -17.68 -15.84 -25.99
N ASP A 329 -17.82 -14.58 -26.40
CA ASP A 329 -16.86 -13.53 -26.05
C ASP A 329 -16.79 -13.33 -24.53
N LEU A 330 -17.94 -13.31 -23.84
CA LEU A 330 -17.98 -13.15 -22.39
C LEU A 330 -17.44 -14.39 -21.67
N ALA A 331 -17.68 -15.60 -22.19
CA ALA A 331 -17.10 -16.84 -21.68
C ALA A 331 -15.57 -16.85 -21.84
N LYS A 332 -15.06 -16.35 -22.98
CA LYS A 332 -13.64 -16.15 -23.19
C LYS A 332 -13.08 -15.16 -22.16
N PHE A 333 -13.67 -13.97 -22.01
CA PHE A 333 -13.20 -12.97 -21.04
C PHE A 333 -13.26 -13.47 -19.59
N MET A 334 -14.24 -14.29 -19.21
CA MET A 334 -14.22 -14.97 -17.91
C MET A 334 -13.01 -15.91 -17.77
N GLY A 335 -12.67 -16.66 -18.82
CA GLY A 335 -11.47 -17.49 -18.86
C GLY A 335 -10.16 -16.69 -18.84
N GLU A 336 -10.13 -15.46 -19.36
CA GLU A 336 -8.97 -14.58 -19.28
C GLU A 336 -8.86 -13.91 -17.90
N THR A 337 -9.99 -13.45 -17.35
CA THR A 337 -10.10 -12.83 -16.01
C THR A 337 -9.64 -13.78 -14.90
N CYS A 338 -9.99 -15.06 -15.01
CA CYS A 338 -9.68 -16.08 -14.00
C CYS A 338 -8.34 -16.80 -14.24
N ARG A 339 -7.61 -16.46 -15.31
CA ARG A 339 -6.37 -17.13 -15.71
C ARG A 339 -5.31 -17.03 -14.62
N HIS A 340 -4.54 -18.10 -14.40
CA HIS A 340 -3.49 -18.20 -13.35
C HIS A 340 -4.00 -18.19 -11.89
N MET A 341 -5.20 -17.67 -11.62
CA MET A 341 -5.85 -17.69 -10.30
C MET A 341 -6.73 -18.93 -10.08
N LEU A 342 -7.50 -19.35 -11.09
CA LEU A 342 -8.46 -20.45 -10.98
C LEU A 342 -8.28 -21.47 -12.11
N HIS A 343 -8.23 -22.74 -11.71
CA HIS A 343 -8.26 -23.86 -12.65
C HIS A 343 -9.65 -24.03 -13.25
N LYS A 344 -9.79 -24.12 -14.58
CA LYS A 344 -11.07 -24.45 -15.22
C LYS A 344 -11.38 -25.94 -15.09
N VAL A 345 -12.21 -26.30 -14.12
CA VAL A 345 -12.67 -27.67 -13.85
C VAL A 345 -13.48 -28.20 -15.04
N ARG A 346 -14.47 -27.44 -15.50
CA ARG A 346 -15.27 -27.79 -16.69
C ARG A 346 -16.02 -26.59 -17.25
N GLU A 347 -16.39 -26.70 -18.53
CA GLU A 347 -17.27 -25.80 -19.25
C GLU A 347 -18.38 -26.63 -19.91
N TYR A 348 -19.61 -26.14 -19.89
CA TYR A 348 -20.79 -26.77 -20.46
C TYR A 348 -21.61 -25.75 -21.26
N ASP A 349 -22.07 -26.15 -22.44
CA ASP A 349 -23.14 -25.47 -23.18
C ASP A 349 -24.47 -26.18 -22.91
N ILE A 350 -25.43 -25.47 -22.32
CA ILE A 350 -26.75 -26.00 -21.93
C ILE A 350 -27.81 -24.99 -22.36
N GLU A 351 -28.68 -25.36 -23.31
CA GLU A 351 -29.84 -24.55 -23.73
C GLU A 351 -29.51 -23.09 -24.11
N GLY A 352 -28.39 -22.87 -24.80
CA GLY A 352 -27.92 -21.52 -25.16
C GLY A 352 -27.33 -20.72 -23.99
N LYS A 353 -26.88 -21.41 -22.93
CA LYS A 353 -26.18 -20.84 -21.78
C LYS A 353 -24.83 -21.53 -21.62
N LYS A 354 -23.80 -20.76 -21.25
CA LYS A 354 -22.51 -21.30 -20.84
C LYS A 354 -22.40 -21.40 -19.32
N VAL A 355 -22.02 -22.57 -18.83
CA VAL A 355 -21.75 -22.81 -17.40
C VAL A 355 -20.28 -23.18 -17.24
N ILE A 356 -19.53 -22.36 -16.51
CA ILE A 356 -18.10 -22.55 -16.26
C ILE A 356 -17.88 -22.81 -14.77
N TYR A 357 -17.16 -23.88 -14.46
CA TYR A 357 -16.76 -24.26 -13.10
C TYR A 357 -15.26 -24.05 -12.93
N LEU A 358 -14.88 -23.28 -11.90
CA LEU A 358 -13.51 -22.79 -11.68
C LEU A 358 -13.09 -23.04 -10.22
N SER A 359 -11.85 -23.48 -9.98
CA SER A 359 -11.35 -23.83 -8.63
C SER A 359 -9.93 -23.34 -8.35
N GLY A 360 -9.73 -22.76 -7.17
CA GLY A 360 -8.44 -22.29 -6.67
C GLY A 360 -8.24 -22.57 -5.18
N GLU A 361 -7.03 -22.29 -4.70
CA GLU A 361 -6.65 -22.37 -3.29
C GLU A 361 -5.86 -21.13 -2.89
N SER A 362 -6.09 -20.63 -1.67
CA SER A 362 -5.33 -19.49 -1.15
C SER A 362 -3.88 -19.87 -0.84
N VAL A 363 -2.94 -19.04 -1.30
CA VAL A 363 -1.51 -19.12 -1.00
C VAL A 363 -1.30 -18.68 0.46
N GLY A 364 -1.18 -19.67 1.36
CA GLY A 364 -0.98 -19.46 2.79
C GLY A 364 -1.92 -20.32 3.62
N GLU A 365 -3.18 -19.90 3.74
CA GLU A 365 -4.19 -20.59 4.57
C GLU A 365 -4.71 -21.91 3.99
N LYS A 366 -4.46 -22.17 2.69
CA LYS A 366 -4.96 -23.34 1.94
C LYS A 366 -6.49 -23.49 1.94
N ALA A 367 -7.20 -22.36 2.07
CA ALA A 367 -8.64 -22.30 1.90
C ALA A 367 -9.00 -22.52 0.43
N TYR A 368 -10.10 -23.21 0.16
CA TYR A 368 -10.54 -23.40 -1.22
C TYR A 368 -11.47 -22.27 -1.66
N TYR A 369 -11.40 -21.93 -2.94
CA TYR A 369 -12.29 -20.97 -3.57
C TYR A 369 -12.82 -21.59 -4.86
N LEU A 370 -14.14 -21.69 -4.95
CA LEU A 370 -14.84 -22.21 -6.12
C LEU A 370 -15.65 -21.08 -6.73
N LEU A 371 -15.74 -21.04 -8.06
CA LEU A 371 -16.54 -20.07 -8.79
C LEU A 371 -17.34 -20.79 -9.89
N THR A 372 -18.65 -20.68 -9.82
CA THR A 372 -19.57 -21.05 -10.89
C THR A 372 -19.98 -19.78 -11.63
N ALA A 373 -19.69 -19.69 -12.93
CA ALA A 373 -20.17 -18.62 -13.79
C ALA A 373 -21.22 -19.16 -14.76
N VAL A 374 -22.44 -18.61 -14.73
CA VAL A 374 -23.54 -18.94 -15.66
C VAL A 374 -23.77 -17.75 -16.58
N ILE A 375 -23.46 -17.89 -17.86
CA ILE A 375 -23.58 -16.86 -18.88
C ILE A 375 -24.79 -17.18 -19.76
N GLN A 376 -25.71 -16.23 -19.90
CA GLN A 376 -26.94 -16.38 -20.68
C GLN A 376 -27.38 -15.04 -21.27
N GLU A 377 -28.13 -15.06 -22.36
CA GLU A 377 -28.81 -13.86 -22.86
C GLU A 377 -30.12 -13.62 -22.09
N TYR A 378 -30.36 -12.37 -21.68
CA TYR A 378 -31.60 -11.96 -21.03
C TYR A 378 -31.98 -10.54 -21.46
N LYS A 379 -33.14 -10.41 -22.13
CA LYS A 379 -33.69 -9.12 -22.63
C LYS A 379 -32.71 -8.33 -23.52
N GLY A 380 -31.96 -9.00 -24.39
CA GLY A 380 -30.97 -8.35 -25.27
C GLY A 380 -29.69 -7.86 -24.57
N LEU A 381 -29.46 -8.31 -23.33
CA LEU A 381 -28.20 -8.15 -22.61
C LEU A 381 -27.61 -9.54 -22.35
N THR A 382 -26.29 -9.66 -22.45
CA THR A 382 -25.57 -10.87 -22.08
C THR A 382 -25.22 -10.76 -20.59
N GLN A 383 -25.83 -11.61 -19.78
CA GLN A 383 -25.70 -11.62 -18.33
C GLN A 383 -24.77 -12.75 -17.90
N VAL A 384 -23.85 -12.46 -16.99
CA VAL A 384 -23.14 -13.46 -16.19
C VAL A 384 -23.68 -13.44 -14.76
N LEU A 385 -24.03 -14.62 -14.26
CA LEU A 385 -24.36 -14.88 -12.87
C LEU A 385 -23.18 -15.62 -12.24
N LEU A 386 -22.43 -14.92 -11.40
CA LEU A 386 -21.29 -15.45 -10.67
C LEU A 386 -21.77 -15.96 -9.30
N ARG A 387 -21.36 -17.17 -8.92
CA ARG A 387 -21.56 -17.70 -7.56
C ARG A 387 -20.26 -18.28 -7.04
N ALA A 388 -19.74 -17.70 -5.96
CA ALA A 388 -18.50 -18.15 -5.33
C ALA A 388 -18.78 -18.90 -4.03
N TYR A 389 -17.92 -19.87 -3.71
CA TYR A 389 -17.98 -20.70 -2.51
C TYR A 389 -16.60 -20.80 -1.86
N SER A 390 -16.54 -20.87 -0.52
CA SER A 390 -15.30 -21.12 0.24
C SER A 390 -15.61 -21.66 1.63
N ASP A 391 -14.65 -22.34 2.25
CA ASP A 391 -14.64 -22.60 3.71
C ASP A 391 -14.34 -21.34 4.54
N LYS A 392 -13.90 -20.24 3.92
CA LYS A 392 -13.56 -18.97 4.59
C LYS A 392 -14.46 -17.82 4.16
N LYS A 393 -15.39 -17.46 5.05
CA LYS A 393 -16.35 -16.35 4.88
C LYS A 393 -15.70 -14.99 4.60
N TYR A 394 -14.54 -14.70 5.21
CA TYR A 394 -13.95 -13.34 5.20
C TYR A 394 -13.32 -12.92 3.88
N GLY A 395 -12.78 -13.86 3.08
CA GLY A 395 -12.22 -13.53 1.75
C GLY A 395 -13.23 -13.61 0.60
N LEU A 396 -14.42 -14.18 0.84
CA LEU A 396 -15.34 -14.56 -0.23
C LEU A 396 -16.00 -13.38 -0.95
N ASN A 397 -16.33 -12.30 -0.23
CA ASN A 397 -16.83 -11.06 -0.85
C ASN A 397 -15.72 -10.30 -1.60
N GLY A 398 -14.50 -10.28 -1.06
CA GLY A 398 -13.34 -9.66 -1.72
C GLY A 398 -13.04 -10.34 -3.06
N PHE A 399 -12.96 -11.67 -3.05
CA PHE A 399 -12.82 -12.48 -4.27
C PHE A 399 -13.93 -12.23 -5.31
N MET A 400 -15.20 -12.19 -4.89
CA MET A 400 -16.30 -11.92 -5.82
C MET A 400 -16.17 -10.54 -6.46
N ASN A 401 -15.93 -9.49 -5.66
CA ASN A 401 -15.76 -8.13 -6.14
C ASN A 401 -14.57 -8.02 -7.11
N GLU A 402 -13.44 -8.66 -6.82
CA GLU A 402 -12.23 -8.63 -7.64
C GLU A 402 -12.45 -9.25 -9.02
N ILE A 403 -13.10 -10.41 -9.10
CA ILE A 403 -13.49 -11.05 -10.37
C ILE A 403 -14.52 -10.20 -11.11
N ALA A 404 -15.51 -9.63 -10.41
CA ALA A 404 -16.55 -8.81 -11.01
C ALA A 404 -16.01 -7.50 -11.61
N ASP A 405 -15.14 -6.79 -10.89
CA ASP A 405 -14.52 -5.54 -11.35
C ASP A 405 -13.50 -5.78 -12.46
N SER A 406 -12.69 -6.84 -12.37
CA SER A 406 -11.76 -7.24 -13.43
C SER A 406 -12.48 -7.56 -14.74
N LEU A 407 -13.60 -8.30 -14.67
CA LEU A 407 -14.43 -8.59 -15.84
C LEU A 407 -15.06 -7.33 -16.43
N ARG A 408 -15.59 -6.43 -15.59
CA ARG A 408 -16.14 -5.14 -16.04
C ARG A 408 -15.10 -4.33 -16.79
N HIS A 409 -13.88 -4.26 -16.26
CA HIS A 409 -12.77 -3.53 -16.86
C HIS A 409 -12.36 -4.14 -18.21
N LEU A 410 -12.20 -5.47 -18.26
CA LEU A 410 -11.81 -6.19 -19.48
C LEU A 410 -12.86 -6.04 -20.59
N VAL A 411 -14.15 -6.23 -20.28
CA VAL A 411 -15.23 -6.05 -21.27
C VAL A 411 -15.34 -4.58 -21.70
N GLY A 412 -15.28 -3.64 -20.77
CA GLY A 412 -15.38 -2.20 -21.05
C GLY A 412 -14.24 -1.70 -21.96
N SER A 413 -13.00 -2.13 -21.71
CA SER A 413 -11.85 -1.75 -22.54
C SER A 413 -12.00 -2.20 -24.00
N VAL A 414 -12.45 -3.44 -24.24
CA VAL A 414 -12.68 -3.98 -25.59
C VAL A 414 -13.88 -3.31 -26.27
N GLN A 415 -14.93 -2.94 -25.53
CA GLN A 415 -16.08 -2.25 -26.08
C GLN A 415 -15.74 -0.81 -26.49
N ASN A 416 -15.01 -0.07 -25.66
CA ASN A 416 -14.51 1.27 -26.01
C ASN A 416 -13.58 1.20 -27.24
N ALA A 417 -12.72 0.19 -27.34
CA ALA A 417 -11.88 -0.02 -28.52
C ALA A 417 -12.69 -0.32 -29.80
N LYS A 418 -13.86 -0.99 -29.68
CA LYS A 418 -14.80 -1.20 -30.80
C LYS A 418 -15.56 0.08 -31.18
N GLU A 419 -15.94 0.93 -30.23
CA GLU A 419 -16.62 2.21 -30.51
C GLU A 419 -15.70 3.23 -31.22
N ILE A 420 -14.39 3.17 -30.97
CA ILE A 420 -13.36 3.95 -31.70
C ILE A 420 -13.17 3.43 -33.16
N GLY A 421 -13.79 2.29 -33.51
CA GLY A 421 -13.66 1.59 -34.80
C GLY A 421 -14.29 2.26 -36.04
N ILE A 422 -14.48 3.59 -36.04
CA ILE A 422 -14.74 4.38 -37.26
C ILE A 422 -13.68 5.48 -37.40
N ILE A 423 -12.42 5.06 -37.50
CA ILE A 423 -11.37 5.82 -38.18
C ILE A 423 -10.84 4.90 -39.27
N GLU A 424 -10.94 5.32 -40.53
CA GLU A 424 -10.38 4.56 -41.65
C GLU A 424 -8.88 4.32 -41.44
N ASN A 425 -8.39 3.21 -42.00
CA ASN A 425 -7.05 2.68 -41.76
C ASN A 425 -5.97 3.47 -42.53
N THR A 426 -5.90 4.79 -42.30
CA THR A 426 -5.08 5.78 -43.02
C THR A 426 -4.44 6.83 -42.11
N GLN A 427 -4.26 6.55 -40.81
CA GLN A 427 -3.14 7.14 -40.09
C GLN A 427 -1.88 6.31 -40.34
N VAL A 428 -1.13 6.71 -41.36
CA VAL A 428 0.27 6.31 -41.51
C VAL A 428 1.02 6.87 -40.31
N ILE A 429 1.27 6.02 -39.31
CA ILE A 429 2.21 6.32 -38.24
C ILE A 429 3.60 6.39 -38.89
N ASN A 430 3.99 7.59 -39.30
CA ASN A 430 5.36 7.90 -39.65
C ASN A 430 6.18 7.82 -38.36
N ILE A 431 6.74 6.64 -38.10
CA ILE A 431 7.84 6.48 -37.16
C ILE A 431 9.05 7.15 -37.81
N ILE A 432 9.23 8.46 -37.56
CA ILE A 432 10.23 9.28 -38.24
C ILE A 432 11.65 8.82 -37.86
N ASP A 433 11.88 8.43 -36.60
CA ASP A 433 13.08 7.70 -36.17
C ASP A 433 12.81 6.87 -34.90
N SER A 434 12.71 5.54 -35.03
CA SER A 434 12.85 4.61 -33.88
C SER A 434 14.20 3.91 -33.96
N VAL A 435 15.19 4.45 -33.24
CA VAL A 435 16.50 3.82 -33.09
C VAL A 435 16.42 2.72 -32.03
N VAL A 436 16.08 1.49 -32.46
CA VAL A 436 16.20 0.30 -31.60
C VAL A 436 17.69 -0.08 -31.48
N GLN A 437 18.39 0.56 -30.54
CA GLN A 437 19.79 0.28 -30.26
C GLN A 437 19.94 -1.05 -29.49
N ARG A 438 20.47 -2.08 -30.17
CA ARG A 438 20.87 -3.34 -29.53
C ARG A 438 22.35 -3.30 -29.15
N THR A 439 22.67 -2.76 -27.97
CA THR A 439 24.03 -2.76 -27.46
C THR A 439 24.46 -4.17 -27.08
N SER A 440 25.41 -4.74 -27.83
CA SER A 440 26.01 -6.05 -27.49
C SER A 440 27.22 -5.84 -26.58
N PHE A 441 27.02 -6.05 -25.27
CA PHE A 441 28.12 -6.06 -24.32
C PHE A 441 28.98 -7.32 -24.51
N GLY A 442 30.28 -7.10 -24.64
CA GLY A 442 31.37 -8.07 -24.53
C GLY A 442 32.46 -7.47 -23.66
N VAL A 443 33.09 -8.29 -22.82
CA VAL A 443 34.19 -7.88 -21.93
C VAL A 443 35.46 -8.49 -22.49
N ASP A 444 36.34 -7.66 -23.05
CA ASP A 444 37.70 -8.09 -23.38
C ASP A 444 38.55 -8.15 -22.10
N GLU A 445 39.51 -9.09 -22.05
CA GLU A 445 40.39 -9.37 -20.90
C GLU A 445 41.45 -8.27 -20.66
N GLY A 446 41.01 -7.02 -20.53
CA GLY A 446 41.86 -5.82 -20.48
C GLY A 446 41.30 -4.68 -19.62
N GLY A 447 40.33 -4.94 -18.74
CA GLY A 447 39.94 -4.04 -17.63
C GLY A 447 39.36 -2.68 -18.02
N LYS A 448 39.04 -2.43 -19.29
CA LYS A 448 38.41 -1.18 -19.77
C LYS A 448 37.16 -1.49 -20.57
N SER A 449 36.00 -1.16 -20.00
CA SER A 449 34.70 -1.25 -20.66
C SER A 449 34.57 -0.22 -21.77
N GLN A 450 34.98 -0.56 -22.99
CA GLN A 450 34.77 0.27 -24.18
C GLN A 450 33.46 -0.12 -24.88
N VAL A 451 32.50 0.79 -24.93
CA VAL A 451 31.23 0.57 -25.64
C VAL A 451 31.45 0.70 -27.14
N ASN A 452 31.68 -0.42 -27.82
CA ASN A 452 31.73 -0.47 -29.27
C ASN A 452 30.31 -0.62 -29.85
N ILE A 453 29.79 0.46 -30.45
CA ILE A 453 28.56 0.42 -31.23
C ILE A 453 28.85 -0.27 -32.56
N ARG A 454 28.50 -1.56 -32.67
CA ARG A 454 28.48 -2.28 -33.95
C ARG A 454 27.04 -2.47 -34.42
N ASP A 455 26.75 -1.83 -35.54
CA ASP A 455 25.59 -1.97 -36.42
C ASP A 455 24.20 -1.72 -35.82
N SER A 456 23.71 -0.49 -36.02
CA SER A 456 22.27 -0.18 -36.00
C SER A 456 21.57 -0.92 -37.15
N VAL A 457 20.92 -2.05 -36.85
CA VAL A 457 20.15 -2.82 -37.84
C VAL A 457 18.83 -2.11 -38.14
N VAL A 458 18.86 -1.17 -39.08
CA VAL A 458 17.66 -0.54 -39.66
C VAL A 458 16.97 -1.55 -40.59
N GLN A 459 16.09 -2.38 -40.02
CA GLN A 459 15.29 -3.35 -40.79
C GLN A 459 14.16 -2.65 -41.58
N ARG A 460 14.51 -1.99 -42.69
CA ARG A 460 13.53 -1.58 -43.70
C ARG A 460 12.95 -2.82 -44.38
N ARG A 461 11.79 -3.30 -43.91
CA ARG A 461 10.90 -4.14 -44.74
C ARG A 461 10.41 -3.28 -45.91
N LYS A 462 11.04 -3.42 -47.07
CA LYS A 462 10.40 -3.03 -48.35
C LYS A 462 9.27 -4.01 -48.62
N ILE A 463 8.03 -3.58 -48.40
CA ILE A 463 6.87 -4.21 -49.02
C ILE A 463 6.55 -3.37 -50.26
N GLY A 464 6.90 -3.91 -51.43
CA GLY A 464 6.43 -3.37 -52.70
C GLY A 464 4.95 -3.71 -52.89
N LYS A 465 4.23 -2.87 -53.65
CA LYS A 465 2.90 -3.22 -54.14
C LYS A 465 3.03 -4.21 -55.30
N GLU A 466 2.35 -5.34 -55.19
CA GLU A 466 1.56 -5.98 -56.24
C GLU A 466 0.50 -6.89 -55.56
#